data_AF-A0A1X9N7H6-F1
#
_entry.id   AF-A0A1X9N7H6-F1
#
_cell.length_a   1.000
_cell.length_b   1.000
_cell.length_c   1.000
_cell.angle_alpha   90.00
_cell.angle_beta   90.00
_cell.angle_gamma   90.00
#
_symmetry.space_group_name_H-M   'P 1'
#
loop_
_entity.id
_entity.type
_entity.pdbx_description
1 polymer ?
#
loop_
_entity_poly.entity_id
_entity_poly.type
_entity_poly.pdbx_seq_one_letter_code
_entity_poly.pdbx_strand_id
1 'polypeptide(L)'
;MNTEERIKAIGKEITRVALIDALGSILVGLGLYAKFVANGNAFHPLLNDGTVVNIMLGTGAVIIVWGGYKLFTLSRGKLSLKNECNL
;
A
#
# COMPACT_ATOMS: atom_id res chain seq x y z
N MET A 1 -26.54 -6.14 -13.08
CA MET A 1 -25.05 -6.09 -13.07
C MET A 1 -24.56 -7.49 -13.33
N ASN A 2 -23.84 -7.68 -14.43
CA ASN A 2 -23.36 -9.01 -14.85
C ASN A 2 -22.15 -9.43 -13.98
N THR A 3 -21.90 -10.74 -13.82
CA THR A 3 -20.81 -11.24 -12.96
C THR A 3 -19.44 -10.71 -13.40
N GLU A 4 -19.24 -10.56 -14.71
CA GLU A 4 -18.03 -9.96 -15.30
C GLU A 4 -17.82 -8.50 -14.89
N GLU A 5 -18.90 -7.70 -14.82
CA GLU A 5 -18.82 -6.30 -14.40
C GLU A 5 -18.38 -6.17 -12.94
N ARG A 6 -18.87 -7.07 -12.07
CA ARG A 6 -18.46 -7.14 -10.65
C ARG A 6 -16.98 -7.47 -10.51
N ILE A 7 -16.50 -8.46 -11.26
CA ILE A 7 -15.07 -8.85 -11.25
C ILE A 7 -14.18 -7.70 -11.73
N LYS A 8 -14.60 -6.98 -12.78
CA LYS A 8 -13.89 -5.81 -13.31
C LYS A 8 -13.86 -4.65 -12.31
N ALA A 9 -14.97 -4.39 -11.63
CA ALA A 9 -15.05 -3.35 -10.60
C ALA A 9 -14.10 -3.65 -9.42
N ILE A 10 -14.09 -4.89 -8.92
CA ILE A 10 -13.17 -5.32 -7.86
C ILE A 10 -11.72 -5.22 -8.32
N GLY A 11 -11.43 -5.60 -9.57
CA GLY A 11 -10.09 -5.45 -10.15
C GLY A 11 -9.61 -4.00 -10.16
N LYS A 12 -10.46 -3.06 -10.57
CA LYS A 12 -10.15 -1.62 -10.56
C LYS A 12 -9.90 -1.10 -9.15
N GLU A 13 -10.66 -1.58 -8.17
CA GLU A 13 -10.46 -1.21 -6.77
C GLU A 13 -9.14 -1.75 -6.22
N ILE A 14 -8.80 -3.01 -6.52
CA ILE A 14 -7.49 -3.60 -6.18
C ILE A 14 -6.35 -2.75 -6.75
N THR A 15 -6.40 -2.38 -8.03
CA THR A 15 -5.37 -1.53 -8.65
C THR A 15 -5.26 -0.18 -7.95
N ARG A 16 -6.39 0.45 -7.60
CA ARG A 16 -6.39 1.73 -6.90
C ARG A 16 -5.76 1.62 -5.51
N VAL A 17 -6.09 0.57 -4.75
CA VAL A 17 -5.52 0.34 -3.42
C VAL A 17 -4.02 0.02 -3.52
N ALA A 18 -3.61 -0.80 -4.48
CA ALA A 18 -2.21 -1.13 -4.70
C ALA A 18 -1.35 0.10 -5.04
N LEU A 19 -1.88 1.07 -5.79
CA LEU A 19 -1.19 2.33 -6.06
C LEU A 19 -0.96 3.15 -4.78
N ILE A 20 -1.94 3.21 -3.88
CA ILE A 20 -1.82 3.92 -2.60
C ILE A 20 -0.82 3.19 -1.68
N ASP A 21 -0.90 1.86 -1.64
CA ASP A 21 -0.04 1.01 -0.84
C ASP A 21 1.44 1.11 -1.26
N ALA A 22 1.70 1.18 -2.58
CA ALA A 22 3.04 1.40 -3.12
C ALA A 22 3.64 2.73 -2.66
N LEU A 23 2.85 3.81 -2.60
CA LEU A 23 3.30 5.10 -2.07
C LEU A 23 3.65 5.00 -0.59
N GLY A 24 2.82 4.31 0.21
CA GLY A 24 3.10 4.02 1.61
C GLY A 24 4.40 3.22 1.81
N SER A 25 4.63 2.24 0.94
CA SER A 25 5.86 1.43 0.94
C SER A 25 7.10 2.27 0.63
N ILE A 26 7.02 3.22 -0.31
CA ILE A 26 8.11 4.16 -0.62
C ILE A 26 8.40 5.05 0.61
N LEU A 27 7.37 5.59 1.25
CA LEU A 27 7.49 6.40 2.47
C LEU A 27 8.23 5.64 3.58
N VAL A 28 7.82 4.40 3.85
CA VAL A 28 8.48 3.55 4.85
C VAL A 28 9.91 3.23 4.45
N GLY A 29 10.16 2.83 3.20
CA GLY A 29 11.49 2.49 2.71
C GLY A 29 12.47 3.65 2.84
N LEU A 30 12.04 4.86 2.45
CA LEU A 30 12.84 6.08 2.61
C LEU A 30 13.08 6.44 4.08
N GLY A 31 12.07 6.30 4.93
CA GLY A 31 12.20 6.54 6.36
C GLY A 31 13.16 5.56 7.04
N LEU A 32 13.12 4.28 6.66
CA LEU A 32 14.04 3.26 7.17
C LEU A 32 15.47 3.51 6.69
N TYR A 33 15.64 3.85 5.42
CA TYR A 33 16.94 4.26 4.87
C TYR A 33 17.51 5.44 5.64
N ALA A 34 16.72 6.49 5.85
CA ALA A 34 17.15 7.68 6.58
C ALA A 34 17.55 7.36 8.03
N LYS A 35 16.75 6.54 8.72
CA LYS A 35 16.95 6.21 10.13
C LYS A 35 18.12 5.27 10.40
N PHE A 36 18.35 4.29 9.52
CA PHE A 36 19.29 3.20 9.77
C PHE A 36 20.53 3.21 8.87
N VAL A 37 20.48 3.86 7.70
CA VAL A 37 21.58 3.85 6.73
C VAL A 37 22.24 5.21 6.63
N ALA A 38 21.45 6.28 6.49
CA ALA A 38 21.97 7.60 6.15
C ALA A 38 22.83 8.24 7.26
N ASN A 39 22.62 7.90 8.55
CA ASN A 39 23.38 8.44 9.68
C ASN A 39 23.56 9.98 9.65
N GLY A 40 22.54 10.72 9.19
CA GLY A 40 22.57 12.18 9.05
C GLY A 40 23.16 12.73 7.74
N ASN A 41 23.54 11.85 6.80
CA ASN A 41 24.00 12.21 5.46
C ASN A 41 23.11 11.59 4.37
N ALA A 42 21.79 11.81 4.47
CA ALA A 42 20.84 11.33 3.48
C ALA A 42 20.96 12.10 2.15
N PHE A 43 20.55 11.46 1.05
CA PHE A 43 20.57 12.07 -0.29
C PHE A 43 19.70 13.33 -0.42
N HIS A 44 18.76 13.55 0.51
CA HIS A 44 17.89 14.73 0.52
C HIS A 44 17.82 15.33 1.95
N PRO A 45 17.92 16.65 2.13
CA PRO A 45 17.92 17.29 3.46
C PRO A 45 16.70 16.96 4.32
N LEU A 46 15.55 16.76 3.66
CA LEU A 46 14.29 16.37 4.31
C LEU A 46 14.39 15.04 5.09
N LEU A 47 15.30 14.15 4.70
CA LEU A 47 15.53 12.86 5.35
C LEU A 47 16.54 12.95 6.51
N ASN A 48 17.17 14.10 6.73
CA ASN A 48 18.04 14.32 7.88
C ASN A 48 17.26 14.83 9.11
N ASP A 49 16.01 15.26 8.93
CA ASP A 49 15.13 15.66 10.02
C ASP A 49 14.44 14.42 10.62
N GLY A 50 14.79 14.09 11.87
CA GLY A 50 14.24 12.94 12.58
C GLY A 50 12.71 13.02 12.78
N THR A 51 12.13 14.21 12.87
CA THR A 51 10.68 14.41 12.96
C THR A 51 10.02 14.01 11.65
N VAL A 52 10.56 14.47 10.53
CA VAL A 52 10.05 14.10 9.20
C VAL A 52 10.16 12.60 8.97
N VAL A 53 11.31 12.00 9.28
CA VAL A 53 11.54 10.56 9.13
C VAL A 53 10.54 9.75 9.96
N ASN A 54 10.29 10.14 11.22
CA ASN A 54 9.31 9.45 12.06
C ASN A 54 7.87 9.62 11.53
N ILE A 55 7.52 10.78 10.97
CA ILE A 55 6.22 11.01 10.32
C ILE A 55 6.08 10.13 9.07
N MET A 56 7.12 10.04 8.23
CA MET A 56 7.13 9.18 7.03
C MET A 56 6.94 7.71 7.41
N LEU A 57 7.64 7.23 8.44
CA LEU A 57 7.50 5.87 8.95
C LEU A 57 6.10 5.61 9.51
N GLY A 58 5.57 6.53 10.33
CA GLY A 58 4.24 6.38 10.94
C GLY A 58 3.13 6.39 9.89
N THR A 59 3.11 7.39 9.02
CA THR A 59 2.10 7.51 7.95
C THR A 59 2.20 6.37 6.95
N GLY A 60 3.41 6.00 6.52
CA GLY A 60 3.65 4.88 5.63
C GLY A 60 3.20 3.54 6.23
N ALA A 61 3.47 3.29 7.52
CA ALA A 61 3.02 2.07 8.20
C ALA A 61 1.48 1.98 8.26
N VAL A 62 0.80 3.08 8.57
CA VAL A 62 -0.67 3.13 8.56
C VAL A 62 -1.23 2.84 7.17
N ILE A 63 -0.64 3.42 6.13
CA ILE A 63 -1.05 3.17 4.74
C ILE A 63 -0.88 1.70 4.36
N ILE A 64 0.26 1.09 4.70
CA ILE A 64 0.55 -0.31 4.39
C ILE A 64 -0.42 -1.25 5.12
N VAL A 65 -0.70 -1.00 6.40
CA VAL A 65 -1.63 -1.83 7.18
C VAL A 65 -3.05 -1.73 6.59
N TRP A 66 -3.51 -0.51 6.27
CA TRP A 66 -4.82 -0.30 5.67
C TRP A 66 -4.91 -0.90 4.26
N GLY A 67 -3.91 -0.64 3.42
CA GLY A 67 -3.81 -1.11 2.05
C GLY A 67 -3.77 -2.64 1.98
N GLY A 68 -2.91 -3.26 2.79
CA GLY A 68 -2.81 -4.71 2.93
C GLY A 68 -4.11 -5.36 3.39
N TYR A 69 -4.78 -4.81 4.41
CA TYR A 69 -6.09 -5.30 4.86
C TYR A 69 -7.12 -5.21 3.73
N LYS A 70 -7.21 -4.07 3.06
CA LYS A 70 -8.20 -3.85 1.99
C LYS A 70 -7.92 -4.72 0.75
N LEU A 71 -6.66 -4.91 0.37
CA LEU A 71 -6.27 -5.83 -0.71
C LEU A 71 -6.64 -7.27 -0.39
N PHE A 72 -6.41 -7.70 0.86
CA PHE A 72 -6.75 -9.05 1.30
C PHE A 72 -8.27 -9.31 1.21
N THR A 73 -9.08 -8.38 1.72
CA THR A 73 -10.55 -8.50 1.68
C THR A 73 -11.09 -8.52 0.23
N LEU A 74 -10.62 -7.61 -0.63
CA LEU A 74 -11.02 -7.54 -2.04
C LEU A 74 -10.60 -8.78 -2.84
N SER A 75 -9.38 -9.27 -2.61
CA SER A 75 -8.87 -10.48 -3.28
C SER A 75 -9.69 -11.71 -2.92
N ARG A 76 -10.06 -11.84 -1.65
CA ARG A 76 -10.95 -12.92 -1.17
C ARG A 76 -12.35 -12.82 -1.79
N GLY A 77 -12.91 -11.62 -1.88
CA GLY A 77 -14.18 -11.37 -2.56
C GLY A 77 -14.16 -11.72 -4.06
N LYS A 78 -13.08 -11.35 -4.75
CA LYS A 78 -12.88 -11.69 -6.18
C LYS A 78 -12.79 -13.21 -6.40
N LEU A 79 -12.14 -13.92 -5.48
CA LEU A 79 -11.97 -15.37 -5.57
C LEU A 79 -13.31 -16.11 -5.40
N SER A 80 -14.14 -15.68 -4.44
CA SER A 80 -15.49 -16.26 -4.24
C SER A 80 -16.35 -16.15 -5.50
N LEU A 81 -16.38 -14.96 -6.10
CA LEU A 81 -17.18 -14.70 -7.31
C LEU A 81 -16.68 -15.47 -8.53
N LYS A 82 -15.37 -15.70 -8.62
CA LYS A 82 -14.80 -16.53 -9.69
C LYS A 82 -15.18 -18.01 -9.54
N ASN A 83 -15.29 -18.50 -8.32
CA ASN A 83 -15.68 -19.90 -8.06
C ASN A 83 -17.17 -20.14 -8.34
N GLU A 84 -18.05 -19.19 -7.97
CA GLU A 84 -19.49 -19.25 -8.25
C GLU A 84 -19.82 -19.24 -9.75
N CYS A 85 -18.96 -18.63 -10.59
CA CYS A 85 -19.17 -18.53 -12.03
C CYS A 85 -18.57 -19.72 -12.83
N ASN A 86 -17.80 -20.60 -12.17
CA ASN A 86 -17.23 -21.83 -12.75
C ASN A 86 -18.04 -23.09 -12.40
N LEU A 87 -19.19 -22.93 -11.73
CA LEU A 87 -20.21 -23.93 -11.45
C LEU A 87 -21.40 -23.72 -12.39
#